data_AF-A0A7S3QRC2-F1
#
_entry.id   AF-A0A7S3QRC2-F1
#
_cell.length_a   1.000
_cell.length_b   1.000
_cell.length_c   1.000
_cell.angle_alpha   90.00
_cell.angle_beta   90.00
_cell.angle_gamma   90.00
#
_symmetry.space_group_name_H-M   'P 1'
#
loop_
_entity.id
_entity.type
_entity.pdbx_description
1 polymer ?
#
loop_
_entity_poly.entity_id
_entity_poly.type
_entity_poly.pdbx_seq_one_letter_code
_entity_poly.pdbx_strand_id
1 'polypeptide(L)'
;MTHQEWAPLIGPEGSDFVAATLAEQVPGKAVKTIQERAGLQHELCTPLLGMVDQLGVSRAEAHRGVLQAARQALMARVQSLDAREHRVKLERLLNASFKYLGMYELREVPFAVMEKLENVPPVFLKQLTGDRQIFRDLPAKVQRQVWEFDKKLLQADALAPVGQFKYEVATIMRALAMDEFLPAVLAAAATKGAKDEPGSKSAPAPASRAAAGGRGGGGRAAQPRPSPVTGITRKILRKGSRVLQVLKGMVGTSQKIYNQIVELCITKYRDAEGLYVGFKELSYCTLRAQLLMALHDDNSAVATRDACHELAWTLDAGIMNGQLTDKHLQKLMKFFDDVSQAEQKRESIEERKRELARERKKKGNKRTISSMLDEEESAGDRTGGGGMVEPYRVLGEASIILRDPSAMHLLAAAVLQARQGCTG
;
A
#
# COMPACT_ATOMS: atom_id res chain seq x y z
N MET A 1 -54.89 7.21 7.38
CA MET A 1 -54.09 8.38 7.77
C MET A 1 -52.88 8.43 6.86
N THR A 2 -52.88 9.38 5.94
CA THR A 2 -51.75 9.62 5.03
C THR A 2 -50.55 10.03 5.87
N HIS A 3 -49.56 9.16 6.00
CA HIS A 3 -48.25 9.55 6.51
C HIS A 3 -47.69 10.58 5.55
N GLN A 4 -47.81 11.85 5.90
CA GLN A 4 -47.07 12.90 5.24
C GLN A 4 -45.61 12.64 5.59
N GLU A 5 -44.83 12.09 4.67
CA GLU A 5 -43.39 11.87 4.86
C GLU A 5 -42.72 13.24 4.93
N TRP A 6 -42.65 13.81 6.14
CA TRP A 6 -41.83 14.99 6.35
C TRP A 6 -40.37 14.63 6.15
N ALA A 7 -39.65 15.47 5.38
CA ALA A 7 -38.21 15.39 5.32
C ALA A 7 -37.65 15.43 6.76
N PRO A 8 -36.74 14.51 7.11
CA PRO A 8 -36.20 14.43 8.45
C PRO A 8 -35.40 15.71 8.73
N LEU A 9 -35.75 16.39 9.80
CA LEU A 9 -35.07 17.60 10.27
C LEU A 9 -33.69 17.21 10.81
N ILE A 10 -32.65 17.34 9.99
CA ILE A 10 -31.29 16.90 10.31
C ILE A 10 -30.33 18.08 10.19
N GLY A 11 -29.48 18.26 11.20
CA GLY A 11 -28.41 19.25 11.17
C GLY A 11 -28.92 20.69 10.98
N PRO A 12 -28.39 21.46 10.01
CA PRO A 12 -28.73 22.87 9.83
C PRO A 12 -30.22 23.07 9.51
N GLU A 13 -30.82 22.20 8.69
CA GLU A 13 -32.25 22.28 8.36
C GLU A 13 -33.15 22.13 9.59
N GLY A 14 -32.74 21.30 10.55
CA GLY A 14 -33.43 21.15 11.82
C GLY A 14 -33.27 22.36 12.73
N SER A 15 -32.07 22.92 12.80
CA SER A 15 -31.79 24.14 13.56
C SER A 15 -32.58 25.33 13.01
N ASP A 16 -32.57 25.51 11.69
CA ASP A 16 -33.27 26.59 11.00
C ASP A 16 -34.78 26.46 11.17
N PHE A 17 -35.32 25.24 11.11
CA PHE A 17 -36.73 24.99 11.40
C PHE A 17 -37.11 25.38 12.84
N VAL A 18 -36.30 24.98 13.82
CA VAL A 18 -36.55 25.33 15.23
C VAL A 18 -36.45 26.84 15.44
N ALA A 19 -35.44 27.48 14.87
CA ALA A 19 -35.24 28.92 14.96
C ALA A 19 -36.39 29.70 14.30
N ALA A 20 -36.81 29.32 13.10
CA ALA A 20 -37.93 29.95 12.39
C ALA A 20 -39.24 29.77 13.17
N THR A 21 -39.51 28.57 13.68
CA THR A 21 -40.74 28.27 14.43
C THR A 21 -40.82 29.06 15.74
N LEU A 22 -39.68 29.24 16.43
CA LEU A 22 -39.60 30.05 17.65
C LEU A 22 -39.67 31.55 17.37
N ALA A 23 -39.23 32.01 16.18
CA ALA A 23 -39.32 33.41 15.79
C ALA A 23 -40.75 33.82 15.36
N GLU A 24 -41.51 32.91 14.75
CA GLU A 24 -42.86 33.19 14.22
C GLU A 24 -44.00 32.97 15.23
N GLN A 25 -43.83 32.06 16.20
CA GLN A 25 -44.92 31.63 17.07
C GLN A 25 -44.68 31.92 18.56
N VAL A 26 -45.77 32.07 19.32
CA VAL A 26 -45.74 32.15 20.79
C VAL A 26 -45.09 30.88 21.36
N PRO A 27 -44.20 30.97 22.37
CA PRO A 27 -43.38 29.83 22.83
C PRO A 27 -44.15 28.54 23.12
N GLY A 28 -45.34 28.63 23.73
CA GLY A 28 -46.16 27.44 24.04
C GLY A 28 -46.76 26.76 22.81
N LYS A 29 -47.04 27.50 21.72
CA LYS A 29 -47.50 26.92 20.45
C LYS A 29 -46.31 26.39 19.65
N ALA A 30 -45.20 27.13 19.62
CA ALA A 30 -43.96 26.71 18.96
C ALA A 30 -43.46 25.35 19.47
N VAL A 31 -43.44 25.16 20.80
CA VAL A 31 -43.01 23.90 21.42
C VAL A 31 -43.92 22.74 21.04
N LYS A 32 -45.25 22.94 20.98
CA LYS A 32 -46.17 21.89 20.52
C LYS A 32 -45.92 21.51 19.07
N THR A 33 -45.78 22.51 18.18
CA THR A 33 -45.49 22.28 16.76
C THR A 33 -44.16 21.53 16.57
N ILE A 34 -43.12 21.86 17.34
CA ILE A 34 -41.83 21.17 17.29
C ILE A 34 -41.97 19.75 17.84
N GLN A 35 -42.71 19.53 18.94
CA GLN A 35 -42.93 18.21 19.52
C GLN A 35 -43.78 17.30 18.63
N GLU A 36 -44.77 17.84 17.93
CA GLU A 36 -45.58 17.09 16.96
C GLU A 36 -44.74 16.61 15.77
N ARG A 37 -43.81 17.46 15.29
CA ARG A 37 -42.98 17.14 14.12
C ARG A 37 -41.73 16.33 14.47
N ALA A 38 -41.06 16.62 15.57
CA ALA A 38 -39.75 16.05 15.94
C ALA A 38 -39.80 15.13 17.17
N GLY A 39 -40.94 14.99 17.83
CA GLY A 39 -41.14 14.08 18.96
C GLY A 39 -41.25 12.61 18.54
N LEU A 40 -41.24 11.73 19.54
CA LEU A 40 -41.48 10.29 19.33
C LEU A 40 -42.97 10.07 19.01
N GLN A 41 -43.28 9.79 17.74
CA GLN A 41 -44.65 9.73 17.21
C GLN A 41 -45.47 8.48 17.64
N HIS A 42 -45.01 7.72 18.63
CA HIS A 42 -45.72 6.53 19.12
C HIS A 42 -46.66 6.91 20.28
N GLU A 43 -47.90 6.43 20.26
CA GLU A 43 -48.95 6.81 21.23
C GLU A 43 -48.53 6.56 22.69
N LEU A 44 -47.81 5.47 22.94
CA LEU A 44 -47.28 5.13 24.27
C LEU A 44 -46.10 6.00 24.71
N CYS A 45 -45.42 6.71 23.81
CA CYS A 45 -44.25 7.51 24.18
C CYS A 45 -44.64 8.77 24.96
N THR A 46 -45.81 9.38 24.70
CA THR A 46 -46.23 10.59 25.42
C THR A 46 -46.49 10.34 26.91
N PRO A 47 -47.25 9.29 27.32
CA PRO A 47 -47.39 8.94 28.74
C PRO A 47 -46.06 8.53 29.39
N LEU A 48 -45.24 7.74 28.69
CA LEU A 48 -43.96 7.27 29.22
C LEU A 48 -42.96 8.41 29.43
N LEU A 49 -42.88 9.37 28.51
CA LEU A 49 -42.07 10.58 28.67
C LEU A 49 -42.55 11.40 29.88
N GLY A 50 -43.85 11.48 30.12
CA GLY A 50 -44.41 12.14 31.32
C GLY A 50 -44.01 11.44 32.63
N MET A 51 -43.95 10.11 32.65
CA MET A 51 -43.47 9.35 33.81
C MET A 51 -41.97 9.53 34.03
N VAL A 52 -41.19 9.54 32.95
CA VAL A 52 -39.74 9.75 32.98
C VAL A 52 -39.39 11.18 33.44
N ASP A 53 -40.17 12.18 33.01
CA ASP A 53 -40.09 13.57 33.50
C ASP A 53 -40.32 13.62 35.04
N GLN A 54 -41.28 12.86 35.57
CA GLN A 54 -41.54 12.79 37.03
C GLN A 54 -40.41 12.11 37.82
N LEU A 55 -39.65 11.22 37.18
CA LEU A 55 -38.47 10.58 37.75
C LEU A 55 -37.21 11.46 37.68
N GLY A 56 -37.33 12.70 37.22
CA GLY A 56 -36.25 13.67 37.15
C GLY A 56 -35.33 13.52 35.94
N VAL A 57 -35.68 12.66 34.98
CA VAL A 57 -34.94 12.51 33.73
C VAL A 57 -35.47 13.53 32.74
N SER A 58 -34.57 14.30 32.13
CA SER A 58 -34.97 15.28 31.13
C SER A 58 -35.44 14.59 29.85
N ARG A 59 -36.36 15.21 29.10
CA ARG A 59 -36.77 14.72 27.78
C ARG A 59 -35.59 14.51 26.85
N ALA A 60 -34.58 15.38 26.90
CA ALA A 60 -33.36 15.24 26.09
C ALA A 60 -32.61 13.94 26.40
N GLU A 61 -32.45 13.59 27.68
CA GLU A 61 -31.83 12.33 28.10
C GLU A 61 -32.68 11.12 27.69
N ALA A 62 -34.00 11.20 27.82
CA ALA A 62 -34.90 10.15 27.38
C ALA A 62 -34.78 9.90 25.86
N HIS A 63 -34.80 10.96 25.04
CA HIS A 63 -34.61 10.86 23.59
C HIS A 63 -33.22 10.33 23.22
N ARG A 64 -32.16 10.77 23.91
CA ARG A 64 -30.79 10.26 23.69
C ARG A 64 -30.67 8.78 24.07
N GLY A 65 -31.34 8.35 25.13
CA GLY A 65 -31.41 6.94 25.54
C GLY A 65 -32.11 6.06 24.50
N VAL A 66 -33.26 6.51 23.99
CA VAL A 66 -33.99 5.81 22.91
C VAL A 66 -33.12 5.73 21.65
N LEU A 67 -32.45 6.81 21.26
CA LEU A 67 -31.53 6.84 20.13
C LEU A 67 -30.38 5.84 20.30
N GLN A 68 -29.77 5.80 21.49
CA GLN A 68 -28.67 4.90 21.80
C GLN A 68 -29.12 3.43 21.74
N ALA A 69 -30.28 3.11 22.31
CA ALA A 69 -30.85 1.76 22.27
C ALA A 69 -31.20 1.34 20.83
N ALA A 70 -31.81 2.23 20.04
CA ALA A 70 -32.11 1.99 18.64
C ALA A 70 -30.84 1.79 17.80
N ARG A 71 -29.80 2.59 18.04
CA ARG A 71 -28.47 2.45 17.42
C ARG A 71 -27.86 1.10 17.74
N GLN A 72 -27.85 0.69 19.00
CA GLN A 72 -27.32 -0.61 19.44
C GLN A 72 -28.08 -1.78 18.81
N ALA A 73 -29.41 -1.73 18.80
CA ALA A 73 -30.24 -2.75 18.16
C ALA A 73 -29.97 -2.82 16.64
N LEU A 74 -29.80 -1.67 15.98
CA LEU A 74 -29.47 -1.63 14.56
C LEU A 74 -28.07 -2.19 14.28
N MET A 75 -27.08 -1.82 15.09
CA MET A 75 -25.71 -2.34 14.97
C MET A 75 -25.66 -3.86 15.18
N ALA A 76 -26.38 -4.39 16.17
CA ALA A 76 -26.49 -5.83 16.39
C ALA A 76 -27.11 -6.54 15.17
N ARG A 77 -28.11 -5.93 14.52
CA ARG A 77 -28.69 -6.44 13.27
C ARG A 77 -27.72 -6.36 12.10
N VAL A 78 -26.93 -5.29 11.98
CA VAL A 78 -25.91 -5.20 10.91
C VAL A 78 -24.83 -6.27 11.09
N GLN A 79 -24.46 -6.57 12.34
CA GLN A 79 -23.50 -7.63 12.63
C GLN A 79 -24.01 -9.02 12.29
N SER A 80 -25.32 -9.28 12.47
CA SER A 80 -25.94 -10.57 12.13
C SER A 80 -26.27 -10.77 10.65
N LEU A 81 -26.15 -9.72 9.82
CA LEU A 81 -26.36 -9.84 8.38
C LEU A 81 -25.09 -10.32 7.68
N ASP A 82 -25.25 -11.37 6.85
CA ASP A 82 -24.20 -11.83 5.96
C ASP A 82 -24.04 -10.94 4.72
N ALA A 83 -22.77 -10.64 4.38
CA ALA A 83 -22.39 -9.70 3.33
C ALA A 83 -22.85 -10.12 1.92
N ARG A 84 -22.88 -11.43 1.63
CA ARG A 84 -23.22 -11.96 0.31
C ARG A 84 -24.72 -12.14 0.10
N GLU A 85 -25.42 -12.72 1.08
CA GLU A 85 -26.86 -12.99 0.96
C GLU A 85 -27.70 -11.73 1.08
N HIS A 86 -27.30 -10.78 1.93
CA HIS A 86 -28.10 -9.60 2.25
C HIS A 86 -27.59 -8.31 1.59
N ARG A 87 -26.82 -8.40 0.50
CA ARG A 87 -26.23 -7.25 -0.19
C ARG A 87 -27.25 -6.16 -0.53
N VAL A 88 -28.39 -6.52 -1.13
CA VAL A 88 -29.44 -5.55 -1.51
C VAL A 88 -30.02 -4.83 -0.29
N LYS A 89 -30.17 -5.55 0.82
CA LYS A 89 -30.68 -5.00 2.08
C LYS A 89 -29.66 -4.05 2.72
N LEU A 90 -28.37 -4.38 2.64
CA LEU A 90 -27.26 -3.51 3.08
C LEU A 90 -27.15 -2.26 2.22
N GLU A 91 -27.29 -2.36 0.90
CA GLU A 91 -27.32 -1.20 -0.01
C GLU A 91 -28.52 -0.28 0.30
N ARG A 92 -29.70 -0.84 0.53
CA ARG A 92 -30.88 -0.06 0.95
C ARG A 92 -30.66 0.62 2.30
N LEU A 93 -30.05 -0.08 3.26
CA LEU A 93 -29.71 0.48 4.56
C LEU A 93 -28.64 1.57 4.44
N LEU A 94 -27.67 1.41 3.54
CA LEU A 94 -26.66 2.43 3.25
C LEU A 94 -27.33 3.68 2.67
N ASN A 95 -28.19 3.55 1.66
CA ASN A 95 -28.93 4.70 1.09
C ASN A 95 -29.70 5.47 2.17
N ALA A 96 -30.37 4.75 3.08
CA ALA A 96 -31.13 5.35 4.17
C ALA A 96 -30.23 5.96 5.27
N SER A 97 -29.05 5.41 5.52
CA SER A 97 -28.15 5.85 6.60
C SER A 97 -27.12 6.88 6.15
N PHE A 98 -26.80 6.98 4.86
CA PHE A 98 -25.75 7.85 4.33
C PHE A 98 -25.98 9.34 4.63
N LYS A 99 -27.25 9.78 4.66
CA LYS A 99 -27.63 11.15 5.08
C LYS A 99 -27.18 11.53 6.50
N TYR A 100 -26.90 10.55 7.36
CA TYR A 100 -26.47 10.76 8.74
C TYR A 100 -24.94 10.72 8.93
N LEU A 101 -24.16 10.62 7.86
CA LEU A 101 -22.70 10.51 7.91
C LEU A 101 -22.04 11.71 8.60
N GLY A 102 -22.62 12.90 8.46
CA GLY A 102 -22.16 14.12 9.13
C GLY A 102 -22.45 14.16 10.64
N MET A 103 -23.25 13.23 11.17
CA MET A 103 -23.60 13.20 12.59
C MET A 103 -22.76 12.18 13.35
N TYR A 104 -21.99 12.65 14.34
CA TYR A 104 -21.09 11.81 15.12
C TYR A 104 -21.79 10.62 15.82
N GLU A 105 -23.03 10.81 16.27
CA GLU A 105 -23.78 9.80 17.02
C GLU A 105 -24.24 8.63 16.16
N LEU A 106 -24.51 8.88 14.86
CA LEU A 106 -25.08 7.90 13.92
C LEU A 106 -24.10 7.44 12.84
N ARG A 107 -22.96 8.11 12.62
CA ARG A 107 -21.96 7.73 11.59
C ARG A 107 -21.40 6.32 11.75
N GLU A 108 -21.44 5.76 12.96
CA GLU A 108 -21.05 4.37 13.24
C GLU A 108 -21.85 3.36 12.40
N VAL A 109 -23.13 3.66 12.12
CA VAL A 109 -24.02 2.76 11.36
C VAL A 109 -23.60 2.67 9.88
N PRO A 110 -23.47 3.78 9.12
CA PRO A 110 -22.88 3.75 7.78
C PRO A 110 -21.51 3.08 7.74
N PHE A 111 -20.64 3.32 8.73
CA PHE A 111 -19.31 2.72 8.77
C PHE A 111 -19.37 1.19 8.86
N ALA A 112 -20.19 0.66 9.77
CA ALA A 112 -20.36 -0.79 9.90
C ALA A 112 -20.98 -1.43 8.65
N VAL A 113 -21.93 -0.76 8.01
CA VAL A 113 -22.54 -1.24 6.75
C VAL A 113 -21.51 -1.25 5.63
N MET A 114 -20.74 -0.17 5.46
CA MET A 114 -19.69 -0.09 4.43
C MET A 114 -18.55 -1.08 4.68
N GLU A 115 -18.21 -1.37 5.93
CA GLU A 115 -17.19 -2.37 6.27
C GLU A 115 -17.61 -3.80 5.91
N LYS A 116 -18.91 -4.09 6.00
CA LYS A 116 -19.48 -5.39 5.60
C LYS A 116 -19.66 -5.51 4.09
N LEU A 117 -19.89 -4.41 3.39
CA LEU A 117 -20.02 -4.41 1.93
C LEU A 117 -18.66 -4.70 1.28
N GLU A 118 -18.57 -5.79 0.51
CA GLU A 118 -17.35 -6.13 -0.24
C GLU A 118 -16.97 -5.00 -1.22
N ASN A 119 -17.98 -4.36 -1.85
CA ASN A 119 -17.81 -3.24 -2.76
C ASN A 119 -18.88 -2.17 -2.48
N VAL A 120 -18.44 -0.97 -2.11
CA VAL A 120 -19.33 0.18 -1.90
C VAL A 120 -19.69 0.80 -3.26
N PRO A 121 -20.97 1.13 -3.51
CA PRO A 121 -21.39 1.76 -4.76
C PRO A 121 -20.64 3.09 -5.05
N PRO A 122 -20.30 3.36 -6.33
CA PRO A 122 -19.45 4.50 -6.70
C PRO A 122 -20.07 5.87 -6.41
N VAL A 123 -21.40 5.95 -6.32
CA VAL A 123 -22.14 7.18 -5.95
C VAL A 123 -21.68 7.68 -4.57
N PHE A 124 -21.54 6.76 -3.61
CA PHE A 124 -21.08 7.08 -2.27
C PHE A 124 -19.59 7.38 -2.23
N LEU A 125 -18.78 6.63 -2.98
CA LEU A 125 -17.33 6.88 -3.06
C LEU A 125 -17.03 8.30 -3.54
N LYS A 126 -17.76 8.79 -4.56
CA LYS A 126 -17.61 10.16 -5.07
C LYS A 126 -17.94 11.23 -4.02
N GLN A 127 -18.94 10.99 -3.18
CA GLN A 127 -19.31 11.91 -2.10
C GLN A 127 -18.27 11.89 -0.97
N LEU A 128 -17.75 10.70 -0.62
CA LEU A 128 -16.69 10.54 0.38
C LEU A 128 -15.36 11.21 0.00
N THR A 129 -15.07 11.34 -1.30
CA THR A 129 -13.89 12.07 -1.79
C THR A 129 -13.91 13.56 -1.43
N GLY A 130 -15.11 14.17 -1.31
CA GLY A 130 -15.25 15.60 -1.00
C GLY A 130 -14.87 15.95 0.43
N ASP A 131 -15.19 15.08 1.39
CA ASP A 131 -15.08 15.37 2.82
C ASP A 131 -13.86 14.73 3.48
N ARG A 132 -12.77 15.50 3.59
CA ARG A 132 -11.48 15.05 4.16
C ARG A 132 -11.56 14.60 5.62
N GLN A 133 -12.45 15.19 6.43
CA GLN A 133 -12.59 14.82 7.83
C GLN A 133 -13.24 13.45 7.98
N ILE A 134 -14.34 13.22 7.25
CA ILE A 134 -15.04 11.94 7.25
C ILE A 134 -14.12 10.84 6.70
N PHE A 135 -13.38 11.14 5.63
CA PHE A 135 -12.45 10.20 5.04
C PHE A 135 -11.43 9.60 6.02
N ARG A 136 -10.90 10.41 6.94
CA ARG A 136 -9.92 9.97 7.95
C ARG A 136 -10.50 8.97 8.96
N ASP A 137 -11.79 9.10 9.26
CA ASP A 137 -12.50 8.25 10.22
C ASP A 137 -13.08 6.98 9.59
N LEU A 138 -13.02 6.85 8.25
CA LEU A 138 -13.51 5.67 7.55
C LEU A 138 -12.69 4.41 7.90
N PRO A 139 -13.33 3.23 7.90
CA PRO A 139 -12.61 1.96 7.99
C PRO A 139 -11.58 1.80 6.86
N ALA A 140 -10.43 1.20 7.16
CA ALA A 140 -9.32 1.07 6.20
C ALA A 140 -9.70 0.36 4.88
N LYS A 141 -10.67 -0.57 4.92
CA LYS A 141 -11.20 -1.21 3.70
C LYS A 141 -11.90 -0.22 2.77
N VAL A 142 -12.71 0.67 3.34
CA VAL A 142 -13.46 1.69 2.59
C VAL A 142 -12.50 2.78 2.09
N GLN A 143 -11.52 3.18 2.92
CA GLN A 143 -10.47 4.12 2.49
C GLN A 143 -9.73 3.61 1.24
N ARG A 144 -9.40 2.31 1.19
CA ARG A 144 -8.80 1.69 0.00
C ARG A 144 -9.72 1.77 -1.22
N GLN A 145 -11.01 1.50 -1.08
CA GLN A 145 -11.94 1.59 -2.20
C GLN A 145 -12.06 3.03 -2.74
N VAL A 146 -12.07 4.02 -1.85
CA VAL A 146 -12.05 5.44 -2.23
C VAL A 146 -10.75 5.80 -2.94
N TRP A 147 -9.59 5.34 -2.45
CA TRP A 147 -8.29 5.54 -3.12
C TRP A 147 -8.20 4.80 -4.47
N GLU A 148 -8.84 3.64 -4.62
CA GLU A 148 -8.93 2.94 -5.90
C GLU A 148 -9.84 3.66 -6.90
N PHE A 149 -10.86 4.37 -6.42
CA PHE A 149 -11.77 5.16 -7.24
C PHE A 149 -11.15 6.51 -7.66
N ASP A 150 -10.48 7.21 -6.74
CA ASP A 150 -9.82 8.49 -7.02
C ASP A 150 -8.29 8.42 -6.85
N LYS A 151 -7.60 8.28 -8.00
CA LYS A 151 -6.13 8.32 -8.09
C LYS A 151 -5.55 9.63 -7.56
N LYS A 152 -6.20 10.78 -7.76
CA LYS A 152 -5.68 12.09 -7.33
C LYS A 152 -5.67 12.21 -5.82
N LEU A 153 -6.73 11.73 -5.16
CA LEU A 153 -6.81 11.69 -3.71
C LEU A 153 -5.71 10.81 -3.12
N LEU A 154 -5.51 9.60 -3.67
CA LEU A 154 -4.43 8.71 -3.25
C LEU A 154 -3.06 9.36 -3.43
N GLN A 155 -2.80 9.98 -4.58
CA GLN A 155 -1.54 10.67 -4.81
C GLN A 155 -1.31 11.80 -3.81
N ALA A 156 -2.33 12.60 -3.51
CA ALA A 156 -2.22 13.67 -2.52
C ALA A 156 -1.90 13.13 -1.11
N ASP A 157 -2.54 12.04 -0.70
CA ASP A 157 -2.34 11.45 0.62
C ASP A 157 -1.00 10.68 0.73
N ALA A 158 -0.59 10.02 -0.35
CA ALA A 158 0.67 9.28 -0.42
C ALA A 158 1.89 10.18 -0.66
N LEU A 159 1.70 11.38 -1.20
CA LEU A 159 2.78 12.33 -1.49
C LEU A 159 3.55 12.72 -0.24
N ALA A 160 2.85 13.00 0.86
CA ALA A 160 3.46 13.37 2.12
C ALA A 160 4.34 12.23 2.69
N PRO A 161 3.86 11.00 2.91
CA PRO A 161 4.70 9.91 3.41
C PRO A 161 5.83 9.55 2.45
N VAL A 162 5.59 9.47 1.13
CA VAL A 162 6.66 9.22 0.13
C VAL A 162 7.74 10.30 0.22
N GLY A 163 7.36 11.57 0.33
CA GLY A 163 8.29 12.69 0.48
C GLY A 163 8.98 12.76 1.85
N GLN A 164 8.39 12.18 2.90
CA GLN A 164 8.99 12.10 4.24
C GLN A 164 10.10 11.05 4.30
N PHE A 165 10.03 10.00 3.46
CA PHE A 165 11.03 8.93 3.45
C PHE A 165 12.45 9.47 3.27
N LYS A 166 12.64 10.53 2.47
CA LYS A 166 13.94 11.18 2.23
C LYS A 166 14.63 11.72 3.49
N TYR A 167 13.87 11.88 4.58
CA TYR A 167 14.37 12.34 5.88
C TYR A 167 14.55 11.21 6.88
N GLU A 168 14.25 9.95 6.53
CA GLU A 168 14.65 8.79 7.32
C GLU A 168 16.15 8.50 7.13
N VAL A 169 16.98 9.44 7.63
CA VAL A 169 18.43 9.45 7.44
C VAL A 169 19.06 8.16 7.92
N ALA A 170 18.60 7.56 9.01
CA ALA A 170 19.13 6.27 9.48
C ALA A 170 18.91 5.15 8.46
N THR A 171 17.73 5.06 7.86
CA THR A 171 17.40 4.06 6.83
C THR A 171 18.21 4.31 5.55
N ILE A 172 18.29 5.57 5.12
CA ILE A 172 18.98 5.95 3.88
C ILE A 172 20.49 5.85 4.03
N MET A 173 21.05 6.40 5.11
CA MET A 173 22.49 6.30 5.39
C MET A 173 22.89 4.85 5.56
N ARG A 174 22.06 3.99 6.17
CA ARG A 174 22.39 2.56 6.22
C ARG A 174 22.31 1.89 4.85
N ALA A 175 21.40 2.30 3.97
CA ALA A 175 21.39 1.87 2.58
C ALA A 175 22.67 2.32 1.84
N LEU A 176 23.25 3.47 2.21
CA LEU A 176 24.48 4.03 1.61
C LEU A 176 25.78 3.54 2.25
N ALA A 177 25.79 3.26 3.56
CA ALA A 177 27.01 3.21 4.39
C ALA A 177 27.78 1.89 4.34
N MET A 178 27.33 0.90 3.56
CA MET A 178 28.09 -0.34 3.35
C MET A 178 28.49 -1.11 4.64
N ASP A 179 27.91 -0.81 5.82
CA ASP A 179 28.30 -1.43 7.11
C ASP A 179 28.15 -2.97 7.12
N GLU A 180 27.23 -3.51 6.32
CA GLU A 180 27.05 -4.96 6.13
C GLU A 180 28.12 -5.56 5.20
N PHE A 181 28.78 -4.74 4.38
CA PHE A 181 29.58 -5.15 3.23
C PHE A 181 31.09 -4.99 3.44
N LEU A 182 31.54 -3.90 4.06
CA LEU A 182 32.95 -3.60 4.26
C LEU A 182 33.70 -4.66 5.08
N PRO A 183 33.16 -5.18 6.21
CA PRO A 183 33.86 -6.21 6.97
C PRO A 183 34.02 -7.52 6.19
N ALA A 184 33.01 -7.92 5.42
CA ALA A 184 33.02 -9.16 4.65
C ALA A 184 33.97 -9.10 3.44
N VAL A 185 33.98 -7.96 2.72
CA VAL A 185 34.88 -7.76 1.57
C VAL A 185 36.33 -7.52 1.98
N LEU A 186 36.56 -6.78 3.06
CA LEU A 186 37.92 -6.63 3.61
C LEU A 186 38.44 -7.96 4.17
N ALA A 187 37.60 -8.78 4.81
CA ALA A 187 37.99 -10.13 5.26
C ALA A 187 38.27 -11.10 4.09
N ALA A 188 37.48 -11.03 3.01
CA ALA A 188 37.71 -11.81 1.79
C ALA A 188 38.98 -11.36 1.02
N ALA A 189 39.32 -10.07 1.07
CA ALA A 189 40.57 -9.54 0.52
C ALA A 189 41.79 -9.95 1.38
N ALA A 190 41.68 -9.91 2.71
CA ALA A 190 42.75 -10.28 3.64
C ALA A 190 43.12 -11.77 3.56
N THR A 191 42.15 -12.64 3.32
CA THR A 191 42.39 -14.09 3.13
C THR A 191 43.05 -14.44 1.80
N LYS A 192 42.96 -13.57 0.79
CA LYS A 192 43.69 -13.69 -0.48
C LYS A 192 45.11 -13.11 -0.43
N GLY A 193 45.36 -12.10 0.40
CA GLY A 193 46.69 -11.48 0.55
C GLY A 193 47.69 -12.25 1.43
N ALA A 194 47.24 -13.26 2.20
CA ALA A 194 48.10 -13.99 3.14
C ALA A 194 48.78 -15.24 2.55
N LYS A 195 48.71 -15.46 1.22
CA LYS A 195 49.34 -16.63 0.57
C LYS A 195 50.67 -16.37 -0.13
N ASP A 196 51.12 -15.11 -0.21
CA ASP A 196 52.39 -14.77 -0.86
C ASP A 196 53.30 -13.95 0.06
N GLU A 197 54.02 -14.63 0.96
CA GLU A 197 55.37 -14.20 1.39
C GLU A 197 56.17 -15.40 1.94
N PRO A 198 57.40 -15.67 1.43
CA PRO A 198 58.32 -16.64 2.00
C PRO A 198 59.35 -15.96 2.93
N GLY A 199 59.20 -16.20 4.24
CA GLY A 199 60.28 -16.44 5.21
C GLY A 199 61.25 -15.31 5.61
N SER A 200 61.29 -14.98 6.92
CA SER A 200 62.54 -14.90 7.71
C SER A 200 62.31 -14.66 9.22
N LYS A 201 62.68 -15.67 9.99
CA LYS A 201 63.10 -15.79 11.42
C LYS A 201 63.16 -14.52 12.32
N SER A 202 62.53 -14.58 13.50
CA SER A 202 63.22 -14.69 14.82
C SER A 202 62.23 -14.65 16.00
N ALA A 203 62.52 -15.47 17.03
CA ALA A 203 61.82 -15.57 18.33
C ALA A 203 62.64 -14.80 19.40
N PRO A 204 62.28 -14.69 20.72
CA PRO A 204 61.55 -15.66 21.54
C PRO A 204 60.48 -15.11 22.53
N ALA A 205 59.80 -16.07 23.15
CA ALA A 205 58.71 -15.98 24.14
C ALA A 205 59.11 -15.37 25.51
N PRO A 206 58.14 -15.29 26.47
CA PRO A 206 58.18 -16.30 27.53
C PRO A 206 56.84 -16.97 27.85
N ALA A 207 56.99 -18.10 28.55
CA ALA A 207 55.99 -19.13 28.84
C ALA A 207 55.08 -18.83 30.05
N SER A 208 53.91 -19.48 30.08
CA SER A 208 53.45 -20.19 31.28
C SER A 208 52.49 -21.34 30.92
N ARG A 209 52.64 -22.44 31.68
CA ARG A 209 52.10 -23.80 31.49
C ARG A 209 50.72 -23.98 32.17
N ALA A 210 49.89 -24.85 31.59
CA ALA A 210 49.21 -26.00 32.24
C ALA A 210 48.34 -26.72 31.16
N ALA A 211 48.71 -27.92 30.65
CA ALA A 211 48.40 -29.27 31.14
C ALA A 211 46.87 -29.58 31.23
N ALA A 212 46.28 -30.68 30.75
CA ALA A 212 46.67 -31.85 29.96
C ALA A 212 45.37 -32.59 29.53
N GLY A 213 45.38 -33.35 28.43
CA GLY A 213 44.34 -34.34 28.11
C GLY A 213 44.12 -34.63 26.61
N GLY A 214 44.78 -35.66 26.05
CA GLY A 214 44.46 -36.28 24.74
C GLY A 214 43.21 -37.17 24.81
N ARG A 215 42.62 -37.76 23.77
CA ARG A 215 42.89 -38.09 22.34
C ARG A 215 41.48 -38.21 21.71
N GLY A 216 41.19 -37.70 20.52
CA GLY A 216 41.38 -38.40 19.24
C GLY A 216 40.03 -38.73 18.57
N GLY A 217 39.74 -38.12 17.41
CA GLY A 217 38.57 -38.44 16.58
C GLY A 217 38.35 -37.41 15.47
N GLY A 218 38.63 -37.78 14.21
CA GLY A 218 38.77 -36.89 13.07
C GLY A 218 37.56 -36.01 12.75
N GLY A 219 37.79 -34.70 12.70
CA GLY A 219 36.86 -33.70 12.17
C GLY A 219 37.33 -33.20 10.81
N ARG A 220 36.52 -33.40 9.77
CA ARG A 220 36.62 -32.64 8.50
C ARG A 220 36.70 -31.16 8.85
N ALA A 221 37.65 -30.45 8.27
CA ALA A 221 37.82 -29.01 8.42
C ALA A 221 36.49 -28.30 8.11
N ALA A 222 35.78 -27.90 9.17
CA ALA A 222 34.64 -27.02 9.06
C ALA A 222 35.16 -25.68 8.56
N GLN A 223 34.69 -25.26 7.40
CA GLN A 223 34.87 -23.89 6.92
C GLN A 223 34.52 -22.92 8.05
N PRO A 224 35.29 -21.84 8.26
CA PRO A 224 34.95 -20.85 9.27
C PRO A 224 33.57 -20.29 8.90
N ARG A 225 32.58 -20.56 9.75
CA ARG A 225 31.26 -19.93 9.64
C ARG A 225 31.49 -18.42 9.77
N PRO A 226 30.98 -17.59 8.84
CA PRO A 226 31.03 -16.15 9.02
C PRO A 226 30.31 -15.82 10.34
N SER A 227 30.98 -15.05 11.19
CA SER A 227 30.40 -14.49 12.41
C SER A 227 29.05 -13.84 12.10
N PRO A 228 28.02 -13.99 12.95
CA PRO A 228 26.74 -13.34 12.70
C PRO A 228 26.96 -11.83 12.59
N VAL A 229 26.51 -11.24 11.49
CA VAL A 229 26.60 -9.80 11.21
C VAL A 229 25.95 -9.06 12.38
N THR A 230 26.76 -8.49 13.27
CA THR A 230 26.32 -7.67 14.41
C THR A 230 25.94 -6.27 13.95
N GLY A 231 24.93 -6.18 13.09
CA GLY A 231 24.42 -4.94 12.53
C GLY A 231 22.89 -4.92 12.40
N ILE A 232 22.30 -3.72 12.42
CA ILE A 232 20.86 -3.51 12.19
C ILE A 232 20.51 -4.01 10.77
N THR A 233 19.81 -5.13 10.63
CA THR A 233 19.46 -5.65 9.29
C THR A 233 18.43 -4.76 8.59
N ARG A 234 18.35 -4.81 7.25
CA ARG A 234 17.29 -4.11 6.50
C ARG A 234 15.89 -4.51 6.95
N LYS A 235 15.69 -5.77 7.34
CA LYS A 235 14.43 -6.23 7.91
C LYS A 235 14.06 -5.50 9.20
N ILE A 236 15.03 -5.19 10.06
CA ILE A 236 14.80 -4.37 11.26
C ILE A 236 14.45 -2.92 10.86
N LEU A 237 15.17 -2.34 9.89
CA LEU A 237 14.87 -0.99 9.38
C LEU A 237 13.45 -0.90 8.79
N ARG A 238 13.01 -1.91 8.02
CA ARG A 238 11.65 -1.97 7.47
C ARG A 238 10.59 -1.92 8.58
N LYS A 239 10.80 -2.67 9.66
CA LYS A 239 9.88 -2.69 10.81
C LYS A 239 9.89 -1.37 11.60
N GLY A 240 11.05 -0.72 11.70
CA GLY A 240 11.20 0.56 12.42
C GLY A 240 10.79 1.80 11.64
N SER A 241 10.71 1.73 10.31
CA SER A 241 10.34 2.86 9.45
C SER A 241 8.85 3.19 9.56
N ARG A 242 8.54 4.35 10.14
CA ARG A 242 7.15 4.83 10.25
C ARG A 242 6.54 5.06 8.88
N VAL A 243 7.31 5.59 7.93
CA VAL A 243 6.83 5.85 6.56
C VAL A 243 6.46 4.55 5.85
N LEU A 244 7.31 3.52 5.94
CA LEU A 244 6.99 2.22 5.34
C LEU A 244 5.76 1.58 5.98
N GLN A 245 5.60 1.66 7.31
CA GLN A 245 4.40 1.12 7.96
C GLN A 245 3.12 1.84 7.53
N VAL A 246 3.16 3.17 7.36
CA VAL A 246 2.02 3.94 6.84
C VAL A 246 1.70 3.54 5.41
N LEU A 247 2.68 3.53 4.51
CA LEU A 247 2.47 3.16 3.10
C LEU A 247 2.01 1.71 2.94
N LYS A 248 2.58 0.78 3.70
CA LYS A 248 2.12 -0.61 3.76
C LYS A 248 0.67 -0.68 4.24
N GLY A 249 0.32 0.12 5.25
CA GLY A 249 -1.05 0.29 5.73
C GLY A 249 -1.99 0.78 4.64
N MET A 250 -1.60 1.78 3.84
CA MET A 250 -2.38 2.29 2.70
C MET A 250 -2.57 1.24 1.60
N VAL A 251 -1.54 0.44 1.30
CA VAL A 251 -1.56 -0.62 0.28
C VAL A 251 -2.45 -1.80 0.69
N GLY A 252 -2.15 -2.44 1.83
CA GLY A 252 -2.83 -3.64 2.30
C GLY A 252 -2.88 -4.73 1.24
N THR A 253 -4.06 -5.03 0.72
CA THR A 253 -4.29 -6.09 -0.29
C THR A 253 -4.51 -5.57 -1.70
N SER A 254 -4.46 -4.25 -1.90
CA SER A 254 -4.79 -3.65 -3.20
C SER A 254 -3.57 -3.46 -4.09
N GLN A 255 -3.53 -4.23 -5.19
CA GLN A 255 -2.48 -4.10 -6.21
C GLN A 255 -2.51 -2.73 -6.89
N LYS A 256 -3.71 -2.16 -7.07
CA LYS A 256 -3.86 -0.85 -7.72
C LYS A 256 -3.19 0.23 -6.88
N ILE A 257 -3.47 0.28 -5.58
CA ILE A 257 -2.87 1.29 -4.68
C ILE A 257 -1.35 1.16 -4.66
N TYR A 258 -0.85 -0.08 -4.56
CA TYR A 258 0.57 -0.36 -4.64
C TYR A 258 1.21 0.19 -5.92
N ASN A 259 0.64 -0.15 -7.08
CA ASN A 259 1.15 0.33 -8.37
C ASN A 259 1.16 1.87 -8.45
N GLN A 260 0.15 2.54 -7.88
CA GLN A 260 0.12 4.01 -7.84
C GLN A 260 1.21 4.61 -6.94
N ILE A 261 1.53 3.97 -5.81
CA ILE A 261 2.64 4.39 -4.94
C ILE A 261 3.99 4.15 -5.63
N VAL A 262 4.13 3.02 -6.34
CA VAL A 262 5.32 2.74 -7.17
C VAL A 262 5.47 3.79 -8.28
N GLU A 263 4.39 4.11 -8.99
CA GLU A 263 4.36 5.17 -10.01
C GLU A 263 4.78 6.51 -9.40
N LEU A 264 4.27 6.84 -8.21
CA LEU A 264 4.66 8.06 -7.50
C LEU A 264 6.16 8.09 -7.15
N CYS A 265 6.73 6.96 -6.72
CA CYS A 265 8.18 6.85 -6.49
C CYS A 265 8.98 7.08 -7.78
N ILE A 266 8.54 6.48 -8.90
CA ILE A 266 9.15 6.65 -10.23
C ILE A 266 9.09 8.12 -10.66
N THR A 267 7.92 8.74 -10.60
CA THR A 267 7.72 10.14 -10.97
C THR A 267 8.60 11.05 -10.12
N LYS A 268 8.66 10.83 -8.81
CA LYS A 268 9.49 11.67 -7.90
C LYS A 268 10.98 11.47 -8.09
N TYR A 269 11.41 10.27 -8.47
CA TYR A 269 12.80 10.03 -8.84
C TYR A 269 13.15 10.70 -10.18
N ARG A 270 12.30 10.53 -11.20
CA ARG A 270 12.51 11.06 -12.56
C ARG A 270 12.47 12.58 -12.61
N ASP A 271 11.49 13.17 -11.94
CA ASP A 271 11.22 14.61 -11.97
C ASP A 271 12.04 15.35 -10.89
N ALA A 272 13.07 14.71 -10.33
CA ALA A 272 13.94 15.35 -9.36
C ALA A 272 14.68 16.54 -10.01
N GLU A 273 14.57 17.72 -9.41
CA GLU A 273 15.13 18.97 -9.91
C GLU A 273 16.67 19.06 -9.78
N GLY A 274 17.30 18.07 -9.13
CA GLY A 274 18.74 18.02 -8.96
C GLY A 274 19.47 17.73 -10.27
N LEU A 275 20.47 18.56 -10.60
CA LEU A 275 21.37 18.31 -11.73
C LEU A 275 22.12 16.97 -11.62
N TYR A 276 22.26 16.47 -10.39
CA TYR A 276 22.83 15.17 -10.06
C TYR A 276 21.87 14.37 -9.18
N VAL A 277 21.90 13.05 -9.34
CA VAL A 277 21.14 12.11 -8.51
C VAL A 277 21.81 12.03 -7.13
N GLY A 278 21.25 12.72 -6.15
CA GLY A 278 21.72 12.72 -4.76
C GLY A 278 21.05 11.64 -3.90
N PHE A 279 21.42 11.61 -2.62
CA PHE A 279 20.87 10.63 -1.68
C PHE A 279 19.36 10.78 -1.42
N LYS A 280 18.83 12.01 -1.57
CA LYS A 280 17.40 12.29 -1.39
C LYS A 280 16.59 11.73 -2.56
N GLU A 281 17.12 11.82 -3.76
CA GLU A 281 16.51 11.27 -4.97
C GLU A 281 16.56 9.74 -4.94
N LEU A 282 17.70 9.16 -4.58
CA LEU A 282 17.88 7.70 -4.41
C LEU A 282 17.01 7.10 -3.29
N SER A 283 16.51 7.93 -2.37
CA SER A 283 15.59 7.48 -1.33
C SER A 283 14.29 6.92 -1.91
N TYR A 284 13.83 7.40 -3.08
CA TYR A 284 12.64 6.86 -3.74
C TYR A 284 12.88 5.45 -4.31
N CYS A 285 14.08 5.19 -4.83
CA CYS A 285 14.52 3.84 -5.23
C CYS A 285 14.57 2.88 -4.05
N THR A 286 15.15 3.35 -2.94
CA THR A 286 15.22 2.60 -1.68
C THR A 286 13.80 2.33 -1.15
N LEU A 287 12.92 3.32 -1.17
CA LEU A 287 11.53 3.20 -0.74
C LEU A 287 10.79 2.13 -1.54
N ARG A 288 10.93 2.14 -2.87
CA ARG A 288 10.32 1.15 -3.77
C ARG A 288 10.75 -0.28 -3.43
N ALA A 289 12.06 -0.49 -3.23
CA ALA A 289 12.60 -1.81 -2.88
C ALA A 289 12.16 -2.25 -1.48
N GLN A 290 12.27 -1.36 -0.49
CA GLN A 290 11.93 -1.69 0.91
C GLN A 290 10.43 -1.87 1.12
N LEU A 291 9.56 -1.15 0.41
CA LEU A 291 8.11 -1.34 0.46
C LEU A 291 7.72 -2.71 -0.09
N LEU A 292 8.28 -3.11 -1.24
CA LEU A 292 8.05 -4.43 -1.81
C LEU A 292 8.53 -5.56 -0.87
N MET A 293 9.70 -5.39 -0.26
CA MET A 293 10.21 -6.36 0.71
C MET A 293 9.41 -6.35 2.02
N ALA A 294 8.86 -5.22 2.45
CA ALA A 294 7.97 -5.15 3.61
C ALA A 294 6.65 -5.89 3.35
N LEU A 295 6.11 -5.81 2.13
CA LEU A 295 4.94 -6.58 1.71
C LEU A 295 5.26 -8.08 1.60
N HIS A 296 6.45 -8.43 1.11
CA HIS A 296 6.93 -9.81 1.06
C HIS A 296 7.12 -10.41 2.47
N ASP A 297 7.68 -9.64 3.41
CA ASP A 297 7.86 -10.06 4.80
C ASP A 297 6.52 -10.44 5.48
N ASP A 298 5.42 -9.83 5.05
CA ASP A 298 4.04 -10.12 5.51
C ASP A 298 3.31 -11.17 4.64
N ASN A 299 4.01 -11.79 3.68
CA ASN A 299 3.45 -12.74 2.71
C ASN A 299 2.25 -12.19 1.93
N SER A 300 2.26 -10.89 1.62
CA SER A 300 1.18 -10.24 0.89
C SER A 300 1.14 -10.70 -0.57
N ALA A 301 -0.05 -11.04 -1.05
CA ALA A 301 -0.29 -11.38 -2.46
C ALA A 301 0.06 -10.23 -3.42
N VAL A 302 0.13 -8.98 -2.92
CA VAL A 302 0.57 -7.82 -3.69
C VAL A 302 2.05 -7.96 -4.10
N ALA A 303 2.90 -8.48 -3.20
CA ALA A 303 4.31 -8.65 -3.48
C ALA A 303 4.53 -9.68 -4.59
N THR A 304 3.86 -10.83 -4.52
CA THR A 304 4.01 -11.91 -5.52
C THR A 304 3.50 -11.54 -6.92
N ARG A 305 2.65 -10.52 -7.02
CA ARG A 305 2.10 -10.03 -8.29
C ARG A 305 2.96 -8.93 -8.93
N ASP A 306 3.96 -8.43 -8.20
CA ASP A 306 4.93 -7.47 -8.71
C ASP A 306 5.91 -8.16 -9.66
N ALA A 307 6.04 -7.65 -10.88
CA ALA A 307 6.93 -8.23 -11.89
C ALA A 307 8.39 -8.24 -11.44
N CYS A 308 8.81 -7.29 -10.59
CA CYS A 308 10.16 -7.17 -10.07
C CYS A 308 10.36 -7.86 -8.72
N HIS A 309 9.39 -8.67 -8.25
CA HIS A 309 9.48 -9.37 -6.95
C HIS A 309 10.71 -10.25 -6.83
N GLU A 310 10.93 -11.15 -7.79
CA GLU A 310 12.10 -12.05 -7.79
C GLU A 310 13.43 -11.30 -7.86
N LEU A 311 13.49 -10.21 -8.64
CA LEU A 311 14.66 -9.35 -8.73
C LEU A 311 14.97 -8.72 -7.36
N ALA A 312 13.99 -8.04 -6.76
CA ALA A 312 14.15 -7.37 -5.48
C ALA A 312 14.48 -8.37 -4.36
N TRP A 313 13.84 -9.53 -4.35
CA TRP A 313 14.09 -10.58 -3.35
C TRP A 313 15.49 -11.18 -3.48
N THR A 314 15.94 -11.44 -4.71
CA THR A 314 17.29 -11.95 -4.97
C THR A 314 18.35 -10.95 -4.52
N LEU A 315 18.13 -9.65 -4.76
CA LEU A 315 19.02 -8.59 -4.30
C LEU A 315 19.01 -8.46 -2.77
N ASP A 316 17.84 -8.41 -2.11
CA ASP A 316 17.73 -8.30 -0.63
C ASP A 316 18.44 -9.49 0.06
N ALA A 317 18.34 -10.69 -0.52
CA ALA A 317 19.08 -11.86 -0.04
C ALA A 317 20.61 -11.74 -0.25
N GLY A 318 21.04 -11.25 -1.41
CA GLY A 318 22.47 -11.02 -1.69
C GLY A 318 23.08 -9.96 -0.76
N ILE A 319 22.32 -8.92 -0.48
CA ILE A 319 22.67 -7.84 0.45
C ILE A 319 22.87 -8.41 1.85
N MET A 320 21.89 -9.17 2.34
CA MET A 320 21.93 -9.78 3.68
C MET A 320 23.16 -10.69 3.84
N ASN A 321 23.55 -11.37 2.77
CA ASN A 321 24.72 -12.25 2.74
C ASN A 321 26.04 -11.51 2.44
N GLY A 322 25.99 -10.22 2.11
CA GLY A 322 27.13 -9.42 1.67
C GLY A 322 27.77 -9.88 0.34
N GLN A 323 27.11 -10.76 -0.43
CA GLN A 323 27.64 -11.32 -1.67
C GLN A 323 26.55 -11.90 -2.58
N LEU A 324 26.82 -11.89 -3.89
CA LEU A 324 26.02 -12.60 -4.89
C LEU A 324 26.64 -13.97 -5.16
N THR A 325 25.92 -15.04 -4.80
CA THR A 325 26.31 -16.41 -5.14
C THR A 325 25.92 -16.75 -6.58
N ASP A 326 26.47 -17.83 -7.14
CA ASP A 326 26.08 -18.31 -8.48
C ASP A 326 24.57 -18.52 -8.61
N LYS A 327 23.91 -18.98 -7.54
CA LYS A 327 22.45 -19.13 -7.49
C LYS A 327 21.73 -17.78 -7.61
N HIS A 328 22.26 -16.74 -6.95
CA HIS A 328 21.71 -15.39 -7.10
C HIS A 328 21.91 -14.89 -8.54
N LEU A 329 23.10 -15.07 -9.11
CA LEU A 329 23.39 -14.66 -10.48
C LEU A 329 22.51 -15.38 -11.50
N GLN A 330 22.31 -16.69 -11.36
CA GLN A 330 21.40 -17.47 -12.22
C GLN A 330 19.96 -16.94 -12.17
N LYS A 331 19.46 -16.57 -10.99
CA LYS A 331 18.13 -15.95 -10.86
C LYS A 331 18.05 -14.58 -11.52
N LEU A 332 19.08 -13.74 -11.34
CA LEU A 332 19.16 -12.44 -11.99
C LEU A 332 19.21 -12.57 -13.51
N MET A 333 20.05 -13.46 -14.05
CA MET A 333 20.12 -13.76 -15.48
C MET A 333 18.77 -14.21 -16.01
N LYS A 334 18.14 -15.19 -15.35
CA LYS A 334 16.82 -15.69 -15.73
C LYS A 334 15.78 -14.57 -15.79
N PHE A 335 15.78 -13.65 -14.82
CA PHE A 335 14.87 -12.51 -14.82
C PHE A 335 15.03 -11.65 -16.10
N PHE A 336 16.25 -11.30 -16.48
CA PHE A 336 16.49 -10.50 -17.68
C PHE A 336 16.24 -11.29 -18.98
N ASP A 337 16.55 -12.59 -19.00
CA ASP A 337 16.23 -13.47 -20.12
C ASP A 337 14.72 -13.57 -20.34
N ASP A 338 13.93 -13.70 -19.26
CA ASP A 338 12.47 -13.74 -19.32
C ASP A 338 11.90 -12.43 -19.89
N VAL A 339 12.48 -11.28 -19.53
CA VAL A 339 12.10 -9.96 -20.08
C VAL A 339 12.45 -9.87 -21.56
N SER A 340 13.66 -10.29 -21.96
CA SER A 340 14.10 -10.27 -23.36
C SER A 340 13.27 -11.21 -24.25
N GLN A 341 12.93 -12.41 -23.74
CA GLN A 341 12.05 -13.34 -24.45
C GLN A 341 10.62 -12.78 -24.58
N ALA A 342 10.13 -12.07 -23.56
CA ALA A 342 8.81 -11.43 -23.63
C ALA A 342 8.78 -10.30 -24.68
N GLU A 343 9.87 -9.55 -24.80
CA GLU A 343 10.07 -8.53 -25.84
C GLU A 343 10.03 -9.14 -27.24
N GLN A 344 10.85 -10.16 -27.51
CA GLN A 344 10.88 -10.86 -28.81
C GLN A 344 9.51 -11.44 -29.19
N LYS A 345 8.82 -12.06 -28.22
CA LYS A 345 7.45 -12.58 -28.44
C LYS A 345 6.50 -11.46 -28.83
N ARG A 346 6.56 -10.30 -28.17
CA ARG A 346 5.72 -9.16 -28.51
C ARG A 346 6.00 -8.63 -29.91
N GLU A 347 7.26 -8.46 -30.28
CA GLU A 347 7.66 -8.00 -31.61
C GLU A 347 7.13 -8.94 -32.71
N SER A 348 7.25 -10.25 -32.52
CA SER A 348 6.71 -11.24 -33.46
C SER A 348 5.17 -11.15 -33.61
N ILE A 349 4.45 -10.84 -32.52
CA ILE A 349 2.99 -10.66 -32.55
C ILE A 349 2.62 -9.37 -33.27
N GLU A 350 3.34 -8.27 -32.99
CA GLU A 350 3.20 -6.98 -33.68
C GLU A 350 3.42 -7.12 -35.18
N GLU A 351 4.48 -7.82 -35.58
CA GLU A 351 4.81 -8.09 -36.98
C GLU A 351 3.73 -8.93 -37.65
N ARG A 352 3.29 -10.02 -37.03
CA ARG A 352 2.19 -10.86 -37.53
C ARG A 352 0.89 -10.06 -37.68
N LYS A 353 0.57 -9.16 -36.74
CA LYS A 353 -0.59 -8.26 -36.85
C LYS A 353 -0.46 -7.31 -38.04
N ARG A 354 0.73 -6.73 -38.26
CA ARG A 354 1.01 -5.84 -39.41
C ARG A 354 0.90 -6.57 -40.74
N GLU A 355 1.37 -7.82 -40.81
CA GLU A 355 1.20 -8.68 -41.98
C GLU A 355 -0.26 -8.98 -42.28
N LEU A 356 -1.03 -9.41 -41.28
CA LEU A 356 -2.48 -9.66 -41.42
C LEU A 356 -3.24 -8.39 -41.84
N ALA A 357 -2.85 -7.22 -41.33
CA ALA A 357 -3.43 -5.94 -41.74
C ALA A 357 -3.11 -5.60 -43.21
N ARG A 358 -1.88 -5.88 -43.67
CA ARG A 358 -1.47 -5.72 -45.08
C ARG A 358 -2.24 -6.68 -45.99
N GLU A 359 -2.44 -7.92 -45.59
CA GLU A 359 -3.24 -8.90 -46.33
C GLU A 359 -4.72 -8.50 -46.43
N ARG A 360 -5.31 -7.98 -45.34
CA ARG A 360 -6.68 -7.46 -45.33
C ARG A 360 -6.85 -6.26 -46.27
N LYS A 361 -5.86 -5.36 -46.32
CA LYS A 361 -5.84 -4.24 -47.28
C LYS A 361 -5.72 -4.71 -48.73
N LYS A 362 -4.93 -5.77 -48.99
CA LYS A 362 -4.78 -6.37 -50.34
C LYS A 362 -6.04 -7.10 -50.81
N LYS A 363 -6.82 -7.71 -49.91
CA LYS A 363 -8.06 -8.45 -50.26
C LYS A 363 -9.28 -7.55 -50.55
N GLY A 364 -9.11 -6.22 -50.61
CA GLY A 364 -10.09 -5.33 -51.26
C GLY A 364 -11.50 -5.30 -50.65
N ASN A 365 -11.66 -5.41 -49.33
CA ASN A 365 -12.97 -5.17 -48.71
C ASN A 365 -13.25 -3.66 -48.61
N LYS A 366 -13.75 -3.08 -49.71
CA LYS A 366 -14.05 -1.64 -49.89
C LYS A 366 -15.39 -1.21 -49.26
N ARG A 367 -15.95 -1.99 -48.34
CA ARG A 367 -17.09 -1.56 -47.51
C ARG A 367 -16.56 -1.38 -46.09
N THR A 368 -16.85 -0.20 -45.51
CA THR A 368 -16.46 0.28 -44.17
C THR A 368 -14.98 0.63 -43.93
N ILE A 369 -14.33 1.37 -44.85
CA ILE A 369 -13.04 2.03 -44.54
C ILE A 369 -13.23 3.45 -43.96
N SER A 370 -14.40 4.07 -44.14
CA SER A 370 -14.63 5.46 -43.69
C SER A 370 -15.27 5.61 -42.30
N SER A 371 -15.62 4.53 -41.60
CA SER A 371 -16.36 4.62 -40.32
C SER A 371 -15.61 4.06 -39.10
N MET A 372 -14.32 3.73 -39.24
CA MET A 372 -13.53 3.13 -38.15
C MET A 372 -12.26 3.92 -37.81
N LEU A 373 -11.89 4.94 -38.59
CA LEU A 373 -10.68 5.73 -38.34
C LEU A 373 -10.89 6.89 -37.36
N ASP A 374 -12.13 7.21 -37.00
CA ASP A 374 -12.44 8.26 -36.00
C ASP A 374 -12.68 7.68 -34.59
N GLU A 375 -12.70 6.36 -34.40
CA GLU A 375 -12.93 5.73 -33.08
C GLU A 375 -11.66 5.25 -32.37
N GLU A 376 -10.51 5.18 -33.04
CA GLU A 376 -9.26 4.70 -32.41
C GLU A 376 -8.43 5.81 -31.72
N GLU A 377 -8.74 7.09 -31.96
CA GLU A 377 -8.11 8.21 -31.23
C GLU A 377 -8.87 8.59 -29.94
N SER A 378 -9.98 7.91 -29.65
CA SER A 378 -10.80 8.05 -28.43
C SER A 378 -10.75 6.78 -27.56
N ALA A 379 -9.59 6.12 -27.49
CA ALA A 379 -9.33 5.05 -26.52
C ALA A 379 -8.51 5.59 -25.34
N GLY A 380 -9.09 6.58 -24.65
CA GLY A 380 -8.65 6.92 -23.30
C GLY A 380 -8.75 5.70 -22.37
N ASP A 381 -7.65 5.44 -21.67
CA ASP A 381 -7.57 4.81 -20.35
C ASP A 381 -8.65 3.74 -20.05
N ARG A 382 -8.52 2.55 -20.65
CA ARG A 382 -9.21 1.35 -20.15
C ARG A 382 -8.25 0.55 -19.27
N THR A 383 -8.22 0.93 -18.01
CA THR A 383 -7.77 0.07 -16.90
C THR A 383 -8.72 -1.12 -16.77
N GLY A 384 -8.45 -2.21 -17.49
CA GLY A 384 -9.17 -3.46 -17.28
C GLY A 384 -9.04 -4.47 -18.41
N GLY A 385 -8.15 -5.45 -18.23
CA GLY A 385 -8.16 -6.70 -19.00
C GLY A 385 -6.79 -7.10 -19.53
N GLY A 386 -6.10 -7.99 -18.81
CA GLY A 386 -5.15 -8.96 -19.37
C GLY A 386 -4.09 -8.48 -20.36
N GLY A 387 -3.69 -7.20 -20.32
CA GLY A 387 -2.59 -6.70 -21.14
C GLY A 387 -1.31 -7.37 -20.70
N MET A 388 -0.67 -8.10 -21.60
CA MET A 388 0.70 -8.58 -21.43
C MET A 388 1.53 -7.39 -20.96
N VAL A 389 2.07 -7.44 -19.74
CA VAL A 389 2.80 -6.30 -19.16
C VAL A 389 3.94 -5.96 -20.12
N GLU A 390 4.00 -4.69 -20.54
CA GLU A 390 4.96 -4.26 -21.55
C GLU A 390 6.39 -4.51 -21.06
N PRO A 391 7.22 -5.29 -21.78
CA PRO A 391 8.55 -5.69 -21.30
C PRO A 391 9.44 -4.49 -20.92
N TYR A 392 9.38 -3.40 -21.68
CA TYR A 392 10.09 -2.16 -21.33
C TYR A 392 9.57 -1.47 -20.09
N ARG A 393 8.28 -1.62 -19.77
CA ARG A 393 7.73 -1.11 -18.51
C ARG A 393 8.29 -1.91 -17.34
N VAL A 394 8.38 -3.25 -17.45
CA VAL A 394 9.01 -4.09 -16.43
C VAL A 394 10.48 -3.69 -16.25
N LEU A 395 11.21 -3.48 -17.35
CA LEU A 395 12.60 -3.05 -17.30
C LEU A 395 12.74 -1.65 -16.66
N GLY A 396 11.84 -0.72 -16.96
CA GLY A 396 11.77 0.59 -16.34
C GLY A 396 11.51 0.50 -14.82
N GLU A 397 10.56 -0.33 -14.39
CA GLU A 397 10.27 -0.57 -12.98
C GLU A 397 11.45 -1.27 -12.27
N ALA A 398 12.11 -2.23 -12.94
CA ALA A 398 13.31 -2.90 -12.45
C ALA A 398 14.47 -1.93 -12.28
N SER A 399 14.61 -0.95 -13.17
CA SER A 399 15.68 0.05 -13.11
C SER A 399 15.65 0.87 -11.80
N ILE A 400 14.46 1.10 -11.23
CA ILE A 400 14.32 1.79 -9.93
C ILE A 400 14.87 0.93 -8.80
N ILE A 401 14.59 -0.37 -8.80
CA ILE A 401 15.11 -1.31 -7.79
C ILE A 401 16.62 -1.46 -7.93
N LEU A 402 17.13 -1.58 -9.15
CA LEU A 402 18.56 -1.67 -9.41
C LEU A 402 19.29 -0.44 -8.91
N ARG A 403 18.68 0.75 -9.00
CA ARG A 403 19.20 2.02 -8.50
C ARG A 403 19.03 2.23 -6.99
N ASP A 404 18.48 1.26 -6.24
CA ASP A 404 18.68 1.23 -4.78
C ASP A 404 20.20 1.27 -4.54
N PRO A 405 20.75 2.28 -3.83
CA PRO A 405 22.19 2.41 -3.65
C PRO A 405 22.79 1.11 -3.15
N SER A 406 22.05 0.46 -2.27
CA SER A 406 22.48 -0.69 -1.53
C SER A 406 22.50 -1.97 -2.41
N ALA A 407 21.66 -2.03 -3.46
CA ALA A 407 21.75 -3.02 -4.53
C ALA A 407 22.87 -2.69 -5.54
N MET A 408 23.01 -1.41 -5.93
CA MET A 408 24.08 -0.94 -6.82
C MET A 408 25.46 -1.29 -6.27
N HIS A 409 25.69 -1.03 -4.98
CA HIS A 409 26.96 -1.34 -4.31
C HIS A 409 27.28 -2.83 -4.36
N LEU A 410 26.29 -3.70 -4.07
CA LEU A 410 26.47 -5.15 -4.14
C LEU A 410 26.85 -5.60 -5.57
N LEU A 411 26.14 -5.09 -6.57
CA LEU A 411 26.39 -5.42 -7.98
C LEU A 411 27.77 -4.94 -8.42
N ALA A 412 28.13 -3.69 -8.09
CA ALA A 412 29.43 -3.12 -8.42
C ALA A 412 30.57 -3.95 -7.81
N ALA A 413 30.43 -4.36 -6.55
CA ALA A 413 31.44 -5.15 -5.89
C ALA A 413 31.53 -6.58 -6.44
N ALA A 414 30.41 -7.20 -6.81
CA ALA A 414 30.42 -8.50 -7.50
C ALA A 414 31.16 -8.41 -8.85
N VAL A 415 30.94 -7.34 -9.62
CA VAL A 415 31.66 -7.08 -10.88
C VAL A 415 33.16 -6.90 -10.64
N LEU A 416 33.56 -6.13 -9.62
CA LEU A 416 34.96 -5.93 -9.27
C LEU A 416 35.64 -7.24 -8.86
N GLN A 417 34.98 -8.06 -8.04
CA GLN A 417 35.48 -9.38 -7.64
C GLN A 417 35.65 -10.33 -8.84
N ALA A 418 34.68 -10.34 -9.77
CA ALA A 418 34.78 -11.15 -10.99
C ALA A 418 35.98 -10.72 -11.85
N ARG A 419 36.23 -9.41 -11.98
CA ARG A 419 37.39 -8.90 -12.74
C ARG A 419 38.72 -9.25 -12.07
N GLN A 420 38.81 -9.14 -10.74
CA GLN A 420 40.01 -9.50 -9.98
C GLN A 420 40.27 -11.02 -9.95
N GLY A 421 39.24 -11.85 -10.10
CA GLY A 421 39.37 -13.31 -10.23
C GLY A 421 39.88 -13.77 -11.59
N CYS A 422 39.75 -12.96 -12.64
CA CYS A 422 40.22 -13.27 -14.00
C CYS A 422 41.66 -12.81 -14.28
N THR A 423 42.31 -12.10 -13.34
CA THR A 423 43.69 -11.61 -13.47
C THR A 423 44.74 -12.48 -12.75
N GLY A 424 44.44 -13.75 -12.50
CA GLY A 424 45.33 -14.72 -11.85
C GLY A 424 45.68 -15.90 -12.74
#